data_AF-X0YFB0-F1
#
_entry.id   AF-X0YFB0-F1
#
_cell.length_a   1.000
_cell.length_b   1.000
_cell.length_c   1.000
_cell.angle_alpha   90.00
_cell.angle_beta   90.00
_cell.angle_gamma   90.00
#
_symmetry.space_group_name_H-M   'P 1'
#
loop_
_entity.id
_entity.type
_entity.pdbx_description
1 polymer ?
#
loop_
_entity_poly.entity_id
_entity_poly.type
_entity_poly.pdbx_seq_one_letter_code
_entity_poly.pdbx_strand_id
1 'polypeptide(L)'
;MPLSHPPGEAQFDFGEAKAIYRNREIKVMFCVMSLPYSDAFFCQAFPRECTETFQAGHVRAFEFFGGVPKRISYDNSKIAVAKIVGRRGKEPTKEFLRLQSHYLYGHHFCLVRRPNEKGHTEGLVKFSRSNFMVPIPRFDDFEEFNQKLAEDCRKDLHRQLRGQDGTKAELLEDDRQEMLRIPGDRFEARRVENCKVNSLSLVRFDRNDYSVPTQYAYRKVVAVGSLDRVRMVADNHLIAEHVRDWESENVHYDPVHYLALLERKPNTLDFGKPFEVWDLPDGFGVLRRRLESDGESDGRREFIKVLRLLENHTIKELANAIDRALEIGAMTVDVIKILLQKGQESPAKIFRLDNRPHLQDHSIPEPRSSSCRS
;
A
#
# COMPACT_ATOMS: atom_id res chain seq x y z
N MET A 1 -21.33 -20.90 35.24
CA MET A 1 -20.62 -19.89 36.05
C MET A 1 -20.33 -18.69 35.16
N PRO A 2 -20.51 -17.44 35.64
CA PRO A 2 -20.08 -16.26 34.90
C PRO A 2 -18.57 -16.30 34.67
N LEU A 3 -18.12 -15.86 33.49
CA LEU A 3 -16.71 -15.73 33.18
C LEU A 3 -16.17 -14.42 33.77
N SER A 4 -14.96 -14.48 34.33
CA SER A 4 -14.20 -13.29 34.69
C SER A 4 -13.27 -12.94 33.53
N HIS A 5 -13.22 -11.65 33.19
CA HIS A 5 -12.38 -11.12 32.13
C HIS A 5 -11.37 -10.16 32.76
N PRO A 6 -10.10 -10.55 32.92
CA PRO A 6 -9.09 -9.64 33.45
C PRO A 6 -8.75 -8.55 32.42
N PRO A 7 -8.34 -7.35 32.88
CA PRO A 7 -7.86 -6.30 32.00
C PRO A 7 -6.60 -6.73 31.23
N GLY A 8 -6.41 -6.15 30.04
CA GLY A 8 -5.26 -6.40 29.16
C GLY A 8 -5.37 -7.68 28.32
N GLU A 9 -6.51 -8.38 28.34
CA GLU A 9 -6.82 -9.50 27.45
C GLU A 9 -7.75 -9.07 26.31
N ALA A 10 -7.53 -9.64 25.13
CA ALA A 10 -8.34 -9.36 23.95
C ALA A 10 -8.90 -10.62 23.29
N GLN A 11 -9.93 -10.43 22.47
CA GLN A 11 -10.42 -11.41 21.51
C GLN A 11 -10.34 -10.80 20.12
N PHE A 12 -9.97 -11.62 19.13
CA PHE A 12 -9.90 -11.18 17.73
C PHE A 12 -10.62 -12.20 16.84
N ASP A 13 -11.54 -11.70 16.02
CA ASP A 13 -12.31 -12.53 15.10
C ASP A 13 -12.61 -11.80 13.78
N PHE A 14 -12.96 -12.57 12.75
CA PHE A 14 -13.45 -12.06 11.48
C PHE A 14 -14.92 -12.37 11.30
N GLY A 15 -15.67 -11.35 10.86
CA GLY A 15 -17.03 -11.48 10.38
C GLY A 15 -17.12 -11.21 8.89
N GLU A 16 -18.27 -11.54 8.31
CA GLU A 16 -18.64 -11.18 6.94
C GLU A 16 -19.92 -10.34 6.92
N ALA A 17 -19.97 -9.39 6.00
CA ALA A 17 -21.12 -8.55 5.76
C ALA A 17 -21.30 -8.26 4.26
N LYS A 18 -22.50 -7.84 3.87
CA LYS A 18 -22.76 -7.28 2.55
C LYS A 18 -22.43 -5.80 2.56
N ALA A 19 -21.85 -5.30 1.49
CA ALA A 19 -21.62 -3.88 1.26
C ALA A 19 -21.86 -3.55 -0.23
N ILE A 20 -22.09 -2.27 -0.54
CA ILE A 20 -22.07 -1.78 -1.92
C ILE A 20 -20.75 -1.04 -2.11
N TYR A 21 -19.84 -1.67 -2.86
CA TYR A 21 -18.54 -1.12 -3.20
C TYR A 21 -18.52 -0.71 -4.67
N ARG A 22 -18.28 0.57 -4.99
CA ARG A 22 -18.27 1.07 -6.38
C ARG A 22 -19.52 0.67 -7.15
N ASN A 23 -20.68 0.88 -6.52
CA ASN A 23 -22.01 0.53 -7.02
C ASN A 23 -22.25 -0.97 -7.29
N ARG A 24 -21.41 -1.87 -6.75
CA ARG A 24 -21.59 -3.33 -6.83
C ARG A 24 -21.79 -3.92 -5.45
N GLU A 25 -22.77 -4.80 -5.29
CA GLU A 25 -22.92 -5.58 -4.05
C GLU A 25 -21.77 -6.59 -3.95
N ILE A 26 -20.98 -6.49 -2.88
CA ILE A 26 -19.88 -7.40 -2.59
C ILE A 26 -20.03 -7.96 -1.17
N LYS A 27 -19.38 -9.12 -0.94
CA LYS A 27 -19.14 -9.61 0.41
C LYS A 27 -17.84 -8.99 0.92
N VAL A 28 -17.92 -8.23 2.00
CA VAL A 28 -16.76 -7.69 2.72
C VAL A 28 -16.47 -8.54 3.94
N MET A 29 -15.18 -8.67 4.26
CA MET A 29 -14.75 -9.25 5.54
C MET A 29 -14.43 -8.10 6.48
N PHE A 30 -14.74 -8.23 7.76
CA PHE A 30 -14.34 -7.25 8.76
C PHE A 30 -13.73 -7.95 9.96
N CYS A 31 -12.64 -7.43 10.48
CA CYS A 31 -12.11 -7.91 11.75
C CYS A 31 -12.70 -7.10 12.90
N VAL A 32 -12.84 -7.77 14.05
CA VAL A 32 -13.16 -7.12 15.32
C VAL A 32 -12.15 -7.57 16.35
N MET A 33 -11.50 -6.61 17.01
CA MET A 33 -10.76 -6.85 18.24
C MET A 33 -11.55 -6.26 19.40
N SER A 34 -11.80 -7.03 20.45
CA SER A 34 -12.48 -6.55 21.66
C SER A 34 -11.64 -6.79 22.91
N LEU A 35 -11.84 -5.93 23.91
CA LEU A 35 -11.30 -6.05 25.25
C LEU A 35 -12.46 -6.39 26.19
N PRO A 36 -12.63 -7.66 26.59
CA PRO A 36 -13.81 -8.07 27.34
C PRO A 36 -13.98 -7.40 28.72
N TYR A 37 -12.91 -6.84 29.30
CA TYR A 37 -12.97 -6.07 30.55
C TYR A 37 -13.66 -4.72 30.36
N SER A 38 -13.12 -3.85 29.49
CA SER A 38 -13.71 -2.53 29.21
C SER A 38 -14.90 -2.55 28.24
N ASP A 39 -15.12 -3.67 27.55
CA ASP A 39 -16.03 -3.81 26.41
C ASP A 39 -15.70 -2.86 25.24
N ALA A 40 -14.49 -2.28 25.24
CA ALA A 40 -13.98 -1.52 24.12
C ALA A 40 -13.70 -2.47 22.95
N PHE A 41 -13.98 -2.00 21.72
CA PHE A 41 -13.67 -2.76 20.53
C PHE A 41 -13.18 -1.85 19.40
N PHE A 42 -12.52 -2.48 18.45
CA PHE A 42 -12.09 -1.89 17.19
C PHE A 42 -12.58 -2.76 16.04
N CYS A 43 -13.10 -2.13 14.98
CA CYS A 43 -13.59 -2.81 13.79
C CYS A 43 -12.94 -2.23 12.54
N GLN A 44 -12.64 -3.09 11.57
CA GLN A 44 -12.10 -2.69 10.28
C GLN A 44 -12.52 -3.65 9.17
N ALA A 45 -12.91 -3.09 8.03
CA ALA A 45 -13.31 -3.82 6.82
C ALA A 45 -12.16 -4.00 5.82
N PHE A 46 -12.18 -5.14 5.14
CA PHE A 46 -11.23 -5.56 4.12
C PHE A 46 -11.94 -6.28 2.96
N PRO A 47 -11.32 -6.32 1.77
CA PRO A 47 -11.84 -7.09 0.65
C PRO A 47 -11.98 -8.60 0.95
N ARG A 48 -11.09 -9.16 1.78
CA ARG A 48 -11.13 -10.58 2.19
C ARG A 48 -10.32 -10.87 3.46
N GLU A 49 -10.53 -12.06 4.00
CA GLU A 49 -9.77 -12.61 5.12
C GLU A 49 -8.51 -13.33 4.61
N CYS A 50 -7.33 -12.80 4.92
CA CYS A 50 -6.04 -13.36 4.53
C CYS A 50 -4.93 -12.86 5.48
N THR A 51 -3.70 -13.33 5.29
CA THR A 51 -2.56 -13.02 6.18
C THR A 51 -2.34 -11.52 6.36
N GLU A 52 -2.28 -10.77 5.26
CA GLU A 52 -2.02 -9.33 5.25
C GLU A 52 -3.15 -8.53 5.90
N THR A 53 -4.41 -8.91 5.71
CA THR A 53 -5.56 -8.23 6.34
C THR A 53 -5.68 -8.59 7.81
N PHE A 54 -5.37 -9.83 8.19
CA PHE A 54 -5.25 -10.26 9.58
C PHE A 54 -4.17 -9.44 10.31
N GLN A 55 -2.97 -9.34 9.75
CA GLN A 55 -1.88 -8.56 10.32
C GLN A 55 -2.23 -7.07 10.43
N ALA A 56 -2.78 -6.48 9.37
CA ALA A 56 -3.15 -5.07 9.37
C ALA A 56 -4.24 -4.74 10.40
N GLY A 57 -5.23 -5.62 10.56
CA GLY A 57 -6.28 -5.47 11.56
C GLY A 57 -5.74 -5.44 12.99
N HIS A 58 -4.71 -6.25 13.29
CA HIS A 58 -4.04 -6.21 14.60
C HIS A 58 -3.26 -4.92 14.81
N VAL A 59 -2.45 -4.53 13.82
CA VAL A 59 -1.63 -3.29 13.91
C VAL A 59 -2.53 -2.09 14.20
N ARG A 60 -3.59 -1.92 13.41
CA ARG A 60 -4.53 -0.80 13.57
C ARG A 60 -5.33 -0.88 14.87
N ALA A 61 -5.68 -2.09 15.34
CA ALA A 61 -6.32 -2.26 16.64
C ALA A 61 -5.41 -1.86 17.80
N PHE A 62 -4.12 -2.26 17.78
CA PHE A 62 -3.16 -1.88 18.80
C PHE A 62 -2.95 -0.36 18.85
N GLU A 63 -2.83 0.27 17.68
CA GLU A 63 -2.76 1.73 17.55
C GLU A 63 -4.03 2.40 18.10
N PHE A 64 -5.22 1.87 17.80
CA PHE A 64 -6.49 2.39 18.30
C PHE A 64 -6.59 2.31 19.83
N PHE A 65 -6.25 1.17 20.42
CA PHE A 65 -6.29 1.01 21.88
C PHE A 65 -5.15 1.75 22.59
N GLY A 66 -4.07 2.08 21.88
CA GLY A 66 -2.88 2.71 22.47
C GLY A 66 -2.00 1.72 23.24
N GLY A 67 -2.10 0.43 22.94
CA GLY A 67 -1.40 -0.66 23.63
C GLY A 67 -1.58 -1.99 22.93
N VAL A 68 -0.74 -2.96 23.28
CA VAL A 68 -0.84 -4.34 22.80
C VAL A 68 -1.39 -5.21 23.94
N PRO A 69 -2.53 -5.90 23.78
CA PRO A 69 -3.03 -6.84 24.78
C PRO A 69 -1.97 -7.89 25.16
N LYS A 70 -1.84 -8.21 26.44
CA LYS A 70 -0.90 -9.24 26.93
C LYS A 70 -1.25 -10.62 26.38
N ARG A 71 -2.54 -10.87 26.14
CA ARG A 71 -3.02 -12.13 25.57
C ARG A 71 -4.19 -11.88 24.62
N ILE A 72 -4.14 -12.52 23.45
CA ILE A 72 -5.22 -12.46 22.45
C ILE A 72 -5.78 -13.87 22.22
N SER A 73 -7.10 -13.99 22.31
CA SER A 73 -7.82 -15.22 22.02
C SER A 73 -8.39 -15.21 20.60
N TYR A 74 -8.27 -16.35 19.92
CA TYR A 74 -8.67 -16.51 18.52
C TYR A 74 -9.60 -17.72 18.36
N ASP A 75 -10.63 -17.58 17.51
CA ASP A 75 -11.30 -18.74 16.94
C ASP A 75 -10.38 -19.41 15.90
N ASN A 76 -10.66 -20.67 15.56
CA ASN A 76 -9.78 -21.59 14.84
C ASN A 76 -9.61 -21.25 13.34
N SER A 77 -9.22 -20.02 13.01
CA SER A 77 -9.00 -19.60 11.63
C SER A 77 -7.73 -20.24 11.06
N LYS A 78 -7.81 -20.66 9.79
CA LYS A 78 -6.67 -21.25 9.06
C LYS A 78 -5.50 -20.27 8.87
N ILE A 79 -5.72 -18.97 9.11
CA ILE A 79 -4.70 -17.93 8.99
C ILE A 79 -3.75 -17.97 10.19
N ALA A 80 -4.29 -18.16 11.40
CA ALA A 80 -3.49 -18.22 12.60
C ALA A 80 -2.92 -19.63 12.85
N VAL A 81 -3.58 -20.69 12.33
CA VAL A 81 -3.23 -22.09 12.60
C VAL A 81 -2.73 -22.81 11.34
N ALA A 82 -1.45 -23.20 11.32
CA ALA A 82 -0.82 -23.96 10.24
C ALA A 82 -1.16 -25.46 10.29
N LYS A 83 -1.14 -26.06 11.49
CA LYS A 83 -1.44 -27.49 11.72
C LYS A 83 -2.11 -27.69 13.07
N ILE A 84 -2.98 -28.69 13.16
CA ILE A 84 -3.51 -29.18 14.44
C ILE A 84 -2.57 -30.29 14.94
N VAL A 85 -1.98 -30.13 16.12
CA VAL A 85 -1.04 -31.10 16.72
C VAL A 85 -1.65 -31.74 17.97
N GLY A 86 -2.08 -32.99 17.82
CA GLY A 86 -2.61 -33.81 18.93
C GLY A 86 -3.92 -33.27 19.53
N ARG A 87 -4.17 -33.59 20.81
CA ARG A 87 -5.40 -33.22 21.54
C ARG A 87 -5.37 -31.80 22.16
N ARG A 88 -4.21 -31.12 22.18
CA ARG A 88 -4.03 -29.86 22.93
C ARG A 88 -3.22 -28.76 22.22
N GLY A 89 -2.66 -28.98 21.05
CA GLY A 89 -1.78 -28.01 20.38
C GLY A 89 -2.25 -27.63 18.98
N LYS A 90 -2.06 -26.37 18.61
CA LYS A 90 -2.17 -25.89 17.24
C LYS A 90 -0.86 -25.17 16.92
N GLU A 91 -0.18 -25.56 15.85
CA GLU A 91 1.04 -24.88 15.41
C GLU A 91 0.64 -23.60 14.69
N PRO A 92 1.09 -22.42 15.14
CA PRO A 92 0.79 -21.18 14.46
C PRO A 92 1.50 -21.07 13.12
N THR A 93 0.96 -20.29 12.18
CA THR A 93 1.65 -20.00 10.92
C THR A 93 2.90 -19.15 11.15
N LYS A 94 3.89 -19.25 10.25
CA LYS A 94 5.10 -18.39 10.29
C LYS A 94 4.74 -16.90 10.32
N GLU A 95 3.71 -16.54 9.57
CA GLU A 95 3.22 -15.18 9.44
C GLU A 95 2.51 -14.67 10.70
N PHE A 96 1.79 -15.55 11.40
CA PHE A 96 1.26 -15.27 12.73
C PHE A 96 2.38 -15.09 13.75
N LEU A 97 3.37 -16.00 13.77
CA LEU A 97 4.53 -15.90 14.67
C LEU A 97 5.35 -14.64 14.42
N ARG A 98 5.45 -14.15 13.16
CA ARG A 98 6.10 -12.86 12.85
C ARG A 98 5.43 -11.70 13.57
N LEU A 99 4.10 -11.64 13.50
CA LEU A 99 3.31 -10.62 14.18
C LEU A 99 3.45 -10.74 15.70
N GLN A 100 3.32 -11.97 16.22
CA GLN A 100 3.45 -12.25 17.65
C GLN A 100 4.84 -11.88 18.18
N SER A 101 5.90 -12.18 17.44
CA SER A 101 7.27 -11.89 17.87
C SER A 101 7.59 -10.39 17.83
N HIS A 102 6.94 -9.62 16.95
CA HIS A 102 7.10 -8.17 16.90
C HIS A 102 6.45 -7.49 18.11
N TYR A 103 5.23 -7.91 18.44
CA TYR A 103 4.41 -7.26 19.48
C TYR A 103 4.43 -7.96 20.85
N LEU A 104 5.04 -9.14 20.94
CA LEU A 104 5.31 -9.92 22.15
C LEU A 104 4.07 -10.35 22.97
N TYR A 105 2.87 -10.36 22.37
CA TYR A 105 1.67 -10.84 23.04
C TYR A 105 1.59 -12.38 23.12
N GLY A 106 0.92 -12.89 24.14
CA GLY A 106 0.55 -14.31 24.23
C GLY A 106 -0.67 -14.63 23.37
N HIS A 107 -0.73 -15.81 22.75
CA HIS A 107 -1.91 -16.25 22.00
C HIS A 107 -2.65 -17.38 22.72
N HIS A 108 -3.96 -17.43 22.54
CA HIS A 108 -4.79 -18.54 22.97
C HIS A 108 -5.75 -18.95 21.86
N PHE A 109 -5.65 -20.19 21.41
CA PHE A 109 -6.62 -20.73 20.46
C PHE A 109 -7.74 -21.44 21.18
N CYS A 110 -8.98 -20.98 20.97
CA CYS A 110 -10.15 -21.62 21.56
C CYS A 110 -10.26 -23.08 21.10
N LEU A 111 -10.72 -23.95 22.00
CA LEU A 111 -10.91 -25.38 21.70
C LEU A 111 -12.20 -25.60 20.90
N VAL A 112 -12.13 -26.48 19.91
CA VAL A 112 -13.31 -26.89 19.14
C VAL A 112 -14.28 -27.60 20.09
N ARG A 113 -15.56 -27.19 20.11
CA ARG A 113 -16.66 -27.74 20.95
C ARG A 113 -16.69 -27.32 22.43
N ARG A 114 -16.19 -26.13 22.79
CA ARG A 114 -16.46 -25.50 24.09
C ARG A 114 -17.26 -24.20 23.95
N PRO A 115 -18.61 -24.27 23.92
CA PRO A 115 -19.49 -23.10 23.76
C PRO A 115 -19.27 -22.03 24.82
N ASN A 116 -18.86 -22.44 26.02
CA ASN A 116 -18.64 -21.54 27.16
C ASN A 116 -17.53 -20.52 26.89
N GLU A 117 -16.49 -20.88 26.13
CA GLU A 117 -15.37 -19.97 25.79
C GLU A 117 -15.72 -19.03 24.62
N LYS A 118 -16.80 -19.30 23.87
CA LYS A 118 -17.15 -18.64 22.59
C LYS A 118 -18.26 -17.57 22.70
N GLY A 119 -18.98 -17.52 23.82
CA GLY A 119 -20.19 -16.69 23.98
C GLY A 119 -20.00 -15.18 23.82
N HIS A 120 -18.86 -14.62 24.28
CA HIS A 120 -18.59 -13.18 24.15
C HIS A 120 -18.27 -12.78 22.70
N THR A 121 -17.48 -13.59 22.01
CA THR A 121 -17.08 -13.38 20.60
C THR A 121 -18.28 -13.37 19.66
N GLU A 122 -19.18 -14.36 19.78
CA GLU A 122 -20.38 -14.42 18.93
C GLU A 122 -21.32 -13.24 19.15
N GLY A 123 -21.42 -12.74 20.38
CA GLY A 123 -22.19 -11.54 20.71
C GLY A 123 -21.60 -10.29 20.08
N LEU A 124 -20.28 -10.15 20.11
CA LEU A 124 -19.55 -9.02 19.55
C LEU A 124 -19.61 -8.97 18.02
N VAL A 125 -19.36 -10.08 17.32
CA VAL A 125 -19.46 -10.09 15.84
C VAL A 125 -20.89 -9.76 15.41
N LYS A 126 -21.90 -10.28 16.12
CA LYS A 126 -23.31 -9.92 15.89
C LYS A 126 -23.56 -8.44 16.17
N PHE A 127 -23.06 -7.90 17.27
CA PHE A 127 -23.19 -6.49 17.65
C PHE A 127 -22.52 -5.58 16.62
N SER A 128 -21.26 -5.83 16.25
CA SER A 128 -20.53 -5.05 15.27
C SER A 128 -21.21 -5.10 13.90
N ARG A 129 -21.71 -6.26 13.47
CA ARG A 129 -22.49 -6.38 12.25
C ARG A 129 -23.78 -5.56 12.31
N SER A 130 -24.51 -5.63 13.41
CA SER A 130 -25.78 -4.93 13.57
C SER A 130 -25.63 -3.41 13.74
N ASN A 131 -24.51 -2.91 14.26
CA ASN A 131 -24.32 -1.46 14.48
C ASN A 131 -23.52 -0.77 13.38
N PHE A 132 -22.57 -1.46 12.74
CA PHE A 132 -21.67 -0.82 11.77
C PHE A 132 -21.93 -1.26 10.32
N MET A 133 -22.61 -2.38 10.12
CA MET A 133 -22.90 -2.93 8.79
C MET A 133 -24.40 -2.85 8.45
N VAL A 134 -25.18 -2.14 9.27
CA VAL A 134 -26.61 -1.85 9.05
C VAL A 134 -26.86 -0.35 9.24
N PRO A 135 -27.48 0.34 8.26
CA PRO A 135 -27.87 -0.17 6.94
C PRO A 135 -26.64 -0.60 6.11
N ILE A 136 -26.87 -1.36 5.03
CA ILE A 136 -25.79 -1.86 4.15
C ILE A 136 -24.87 -0.69 3.76
N PRO A 137 -23.58 -0.73 4.13
CA PRO A 137 -22.67 0.37 3.88
C PRO A 137 -22.43 0.53 2.37
N ARG A 138 -22.29 1.78 1.94
CA ARG A 138 -21.93 2.16 0.57
C ARG A 138 -20.64 2.98 0.60
N PHE A 139 -19.64 2.59 -0.18
CA PHE A 139 -18.36 3.29 -0.25
C PHE A 139 -17.60 2.95 -1.55
N ASP A 140 -16.69 3.82 -1.97
CA ASP A 140 -15.85 3.60 -3.16
C ASP A 140 -14.38 3.36 -2.83
N ASP A 141 -14.02 3.62 -1.56
CA ASP A 141 -12.69 3.46 -0.99
C ASP A 141 -12.75 2.80 0.39
N PHE A 142 -11.92 1.77 0.60
CA PHE A 142 -11.89 1.03 1.87
C PHE A 142 -11.25 1.84 2.99
N GLU A 143 -10.31 2.74 2.70
CA GLU A 143 -9.64 3.52 3.73
C GLU A 143 -10.58 4.58 4.31
N GLU A 144 -11.33 5.28 3.46
CA GLU A 144 -12.38 6.22 3.89
C GLU A 144 -13.44 5.50 4.75
N PHE A 145 -13.91 4.33 4.30
CA PHE A 145 -14.88 3.55 5.07
C PHE A 145 -14.30 3.12 6.44
N ASN A 146 -13.04 2.71 6.48
CA ASN A 146 -12.37 2.32 7.72
C ASN A 146 -12.11 3.49 8.68
N GLN A 147 -11.87 4.71 8.16
CA GLN A 147 -11.79 5.92 8.98
C GLN A 147 -13.11 6.16 9.71
N LYS A 148 -14.24 6.05 9.01
CA LYS A 148 -15.57 6.14 9.60
C LYS A 148 -15.82 5.05 10.66
N LEU A 149 -15.47 3.79 10.38
CA LEU A 149 -15.57 2.71 11.37
C LEU A 149 -14.76 3.01 12.63
N ALA A 150 -13.54 3.52 12.48
CA ALA A 150 -12.70 3.91 13.61
C ALA A 150 -13.32 5.06 14.42
N GLU A 151 -13.90 6.07 13.76
CA GLU A 151 -14.64 7.13 14.43
C GLU A 151 -15.85 6.60 15.20
N ASP A 152 -16.61 5.68 14.63
CA ASP A 152 -17.76 5.09 15.30
C ASP A 152 -17.34 4.22 16.50
N CYS A 153 -16.19 3.54 16.42
CA CYS A 153 -15.57 2.89 17.58
C CYS A 153 -15.18 3.91 18.67
N ARG A 154 -14.60 5.07 18.29
CA ARG A 154 -14.28 6.15 19.27
C ARG A 154 -15.54 6.70 19.92
N LYS A 155 -16.64 6.87 19.18
CA LYS A 155 -17.92 7.31 19.74
C LYS A 155 -18.46 6.31 20.76
N ASP A 156 -18.36 5.01 20.49
CA ASP A 156 -18.81 3.97 21.43
C ASP A 156 -18.01 3.97 22.75
N LEU A 157 -16.77 4.46 22.75
CA LEU A 157 -15.99 4.60 23.99
C LEU A 157 -16.65 5.52 25.03
N HIS A 158 -17.50 6.47 24.62
CA HIS A 158 -18.24 7.35 25.51
C HIS A 158 -19.48 6.70 26.15
N ARG A 159 -19.84 5.48 25.73
CA ARG A 159 -20.99 4.77 26.29
C ARG A 159 -20.67 4.24 27.68
N GLN A 160 -21.59 4.40 28.62
CA GLN A 160 -21.57 3.73 29.92
C GLN A 160 -22.38 2.43 29.85
N LEU A 161 -21.77 1.33 30.30
CA LEU A 161 -22.43 0.03 30.37
C LEU A 161 -23.30 -0.07 31.63
N ARG A 162 -24.41 -0.80 31.53
CA ARG A 162 -25.30 -1.04 32.66
C ARG A 162 -24.55 -1.85 33.73
N GLY A 163 -24.46 -1.29 34.94
CA GLY A 163 -23.80 -1.94 36.07
C GLY A 163 -22.28 -1.75 36.12
N GLN A 164 -21.75 -0.80 35.32
CA GLN A 164 -20.36 -0.36 35.41
C GLN A 164 -20.29 1.08 35.92
N ASP A 165 -19.26 1.37 36.71
CA ASP A 165 -19.08 2.67 37.39
C ASP A 165 -18.53 3.77 36.46
N GLY A 166 -18.17 3.43 35.22
CA GLY A 166 -17.60 4.36 34.24
C GLY A 166 -17.95 4.05 32.79
N THR A 167 -17.58 4.97 31.92
CA THR A 167 -17.59 4.82 30.46
C THR A 167 -16.58 3.77 30.02
N LYS A 168 -16.76 3.22 28.81
CA LYS A 168 -15.77 2.30 28.21
C LYS A 168 -14.38 2.95 28.09
N ALA A 169 -14.32 4.26 27.86
CA ALA A 169 -13.06 5.02 27.80
C ALA A 169 -12.31 5.01 29.14
N GLU A 170 -13.02 5.13 30.26
CA GLU A 170 -12.42 5.09 31.60
C GLU A 170 -11.94 3.67 31.91
N LEU A 171 -12.76 2.65 31.63
CA LEU A 171 -12.37 1.25 31.81
C LEU A 171 -11.20 0.81 30.89
N LEU A 172 -11.09 1.40 29.69
CA LEU A 172 -9.99 1.15 28.77
C LEU A 172 -8.64 1.57 29.36
N GLU A 173 -8.62 2.52 30.30
CA GLU A 173 -7.37 2.92 30.95
C GLU A 173 -6.83 1.82 31.87
N ASP A 174 -7.70 1.08 32.55
CA ASP A 174 -7.31 -0.10 33.32
C ASP A 174 -6.73 -1.19 32.39
N ASP A 175 -7.36 -1.40 31.23
CA ASP A 175 -6.83 -2.29 30.19
C ASP A 175 -5.42 -1.86 29.77
N ARG A 176 -5.22 -0.58 29.45
CA ARG A 176 -3.92 -0.02 29.00
C ARG A 176 -2.80 -0.18 30.02
N GLN A 177 -3.10 -0.01 31.31
CA GLN A 177 -2.13 -0.24 32.39
C GLN A 177 -1.62 -1.67 32.40
N GLU A 178 -2.47 -2.60 31.99
CA GLU A 178 -2.14 -4.01 31.85
C GLU A 178 -1.69 -4.41 30.43
N MET A 179 -1.66 -3.51 29.45
CA MET A 179 -1.16 -3.81 28.10
C MET A 179 0.37 -3.69 28.00
N LEU A 180 0.92 -4.36 26.99
CA LEU A 180 2.30 -4.14 26.56
C LEU A 180 2.39 -2.84 25.75
N ARG A 181 3.56 -2.20 25.78
CA ARG A 181 3.83 -1.01 24.96
C ARG A 181 3.92 -1.38 23.49
N ILE A 182 3.45 -0.49 22.63
CA ILE A 182 3.64 -0.61 21.19
C ILE A 182 5.14 -0.41 20.88
N PRO A 183 5.80 -1.34 20.16
CA PRO A 183 7.18 -1.17 19.71
C PRO A 183 7.33 0.10 18.86
N GLY A 184 8.49 0.77 18.95
CA GLY A 184 8.77 1.95 18.14
C GLY A 184 8.95 1.64 16.64
N ASP A 185 9.42 0.43 16.33
CA ASP A 185 9.55 -0.04 14.95
C ASP A 185 8.19 -0.42 14.35
N ARG A 186 7.92 0.07 13.15
CA ARG A 186 6.67 -0.21 12.43
C ARG A 186 6.65 -1.66 11.95
N PHE A 187 5.53 -2.35 12.20
CA PHE A 187 5.28 -3.65 11.60
C PHE A 187 4.68 -3.49 10.21
N GLU A 188 5.24 -4.21 9.23
CA GLU A 188 4.72 -4.22 7.87
C GLU A 188 3.79 -5.42 7.65
N ALA A 189 2.49 -5.15 7.52
CA ALA A 189 1.50 -6.15 7.14
C ALA A 189 1.68 -6.51 5.65
N ARG A 190 2.14 -7.74 5.39
CA ARG A 190 2.53 -8.17 4.04
C ARG A 190 2.51 -9.68 3.87
N ARG A 191 2.27 -10.09 2.63
CA ARG A 191 2.51 -11.43 2.11
C ARG A 191 3.74 -11.43 1.21
N VAL A 192 4.61 -12.41 1.39
CA VAL A 192 5.85 -12.56 0.61
C VAL A 192 5.83 -13.89 -0.11
N GLU A 193 6.04 -13.87 -1.43
CA GLU A 193 6.04 -15.05 -2.28
C GLU A 193 7.24 -15.09 -3.21
N ASN A 194 7.82 -16.29 -3.38
CA ASN A 194 8.82 -16.52 -4.41
C ASN A 194 8.09 -16.81 -5.72
N CYS A 195 8.35 -15.98 -6.72
CA CYS A 195 7.71 -16.05 -8.03
C CYS A 195 8.76 -16.22 -9.14
N LYS A 196 8.28 -16.53 -10.34
CA LYS A 196 9.10 -16.55 -11.56
C LYS A 196 8.43 -15.67 -12.61
N VAL A 197 9.23 -14.80 -13.23
CA VAL A 197 8.77 -13.97 -14.34
C VAL A 197 8.58 -14.84 -15.57
N ASN A 198 7.44 -14.71 -16.26
CA ASN A 198 7.16 -15.48 -17.47
C ASN A 198 7.79 -14.85 -18.73
N SER A 199 7.54 -15.45 -19.89
CA SER A 199 8.04 -14.99 -21.19
C SER A 199 7.49 -13.63 -21.62
N LEU A 200 6.34 -13.24 -21.09
CA LEU A 200 5.67 -11.96 -21.34
C LEU A 200 6.08 -10.89 -20.32
N SER A 201 7.09 -11.16 -19.48
CA SER A 201 7.53 -10.25 -18.41
C SER A 201 6.45 -9.96 -17.37
N LEU A 202 5.61 -10.96 -17.08
CA LEU A 202 4.59 -10.91 -16.04
C LEU A 202 4.95 -11.81 -14.86
N VAL A 203 4.55 -11.38 -13.67
CA VAL A 203 4.64 -12.11 -12.41
C VAL A 203 3.25 -12.30 -11.85
N ARG A 204 2.87 -13.55 -11.63
CA ARG A 204 1.59 -13.85 -10.99
C ARG A 204 1.69 -13.69 -9.48
N PHE A 205 0.85 -12.82 -8.93
CA PHE A 205 0.68 -12.64 -7.49
C PHE A 205 -0.82 -12.51 -7.20
N ASP A 206 -1.29 -13.25 -6.21
CA ASP A 206 -2.68 -13.17 -5.76
C ASP A 206 -3.75 -13.36 -6.85
N ARG A 207 -3.50 -14.27 -7.81
CA ARG A 207 -4.32 -14.57 -8.99
C ARG A 207 -4.34 -13.49 -10.09
N ASN A 208 -3.67 -12.36 -9.90
CA ASN A 208 -3.47 -11.32 -10.90
C ASN A 208 -2.05 -11.37 -11.47
N ASP A 209 -1.86 -10.87 -12.68
CA ASP A 209 -0.57 -10.83 -13.37
C ASP A 209 -0.06 -9.38 -13.44
N TYR A 210 1.13 -9.14 -12.89
CA TYR A 210 1.74 -7.81 -12.84
C TYR A 210 3.01 -7.79 -13.67
N SER A 211 3.15 -6.79 -14.53
CA SER A 211 4.36 -6.66 -15.36
C SER A 211 5.60 -6.26 -14.57
N VAL A 212 6.76 -6.65 -15.08
CA VAL A 212 8.09 -6.21 -14.61
C VAL A 212 8.95 -5.85 -15.83
N PRO A 213 10.04 -5.07 -15.66
CA PRO A 213 10.90 -4.72 -16.79
C PRO A 213 11.40 -5.96 -17.53
N THR A 214 11.36 -5.91 -18.87
CA THR A 214 11.62 -7.08 -19.74
C THR A 214 12.99 -7.75 -19.54
N GLN A 215 13.97 -7.02 -19.01
CA GLN A 215 15.28 -7.57 -18.62
C GLN A 215 15.22 -8.64 -17.51
N TYR A 216 14.11 -8.70 -16.76
CA TYR A 216 13.87 -9.70 -15.71
C TYR A 216 13.09 -10.93 -16.19
N ALA A 217 12.75 -11.03 -17.49
CA ALA A 217 12.06 -12.19 -18.04
C ALA A 217 12.78 -13.51 -17.67
N TYR A 218 12.00 -14.54 -17.31
CA TYR A 218 12.46 -15.86 -16.85
C TYR A 218 13.25 -15.88 -15.53
N ARG A 219 13.52 -14.74 -14.88
CA ARG A 219 14.22 -14.69 -13.59
C ARG A 219 13.29 -15.04 -12.43
N LYS A 220 13.88 -15.50 -11.33
CA LYS A 220 13.19 -15.63 -10.04
C LYS A 220 13.15 -14.27 -9.37
N VAL A 221 12.01 -13.94 -8.79
CA VAL A 221 11.77 -12.67 -8.09
C VAL A 221 10.96 -12.92 -6.83
N VAL A 222 10.92 -11.95 -5.93
CA VAL A 222 10.09 -11.98 -4.73
C VAL A 222 8.96 -10.97 -4.91
N ALA A 223 7.72 -11.44 -4.83
CA ALA A 223 6.55 -10.57 -4.76
C ALA A 223 6.22 -10.26 -3.29
N VAL A 224 6.12 -8.98 -2.97
CA VAL A 224 5.75 -8.46 -1.65
C VAL A 224 4.44 -7.69 -1.78
N GLY A 225 3.33 -8.29 -1.33
CA GLY A 225 2.02 -7.67 -1.35
C GLY A 225 1.63 -7.08 0.01
N SER A 226 1.45 -5.75 0.07
CA SER A 226 0.78 -5.04 1.16
C SER A 226 -0.73 -4.95 0.89
N LEU A 227 -1.46 -4.10 1.61
CA LEU A 227 -2.90 -3.92 1.37
C LEU A 227 -3.22 -3.22 0.04
N ASP A 228 -2.32 -2.35 -0.41
CA ASP A 228 -2.53 -1.34 -1.45
C ASP A 228 -1.51 -1.43 -2.58
N ARG A 229 -0.40 -2.14 -2.37
CA ARG A 229 0.71 -2.29 -3.31
C ARG A 229 1.16 -3.73 -3.46
N VAL A 230 1.67 -4.04 -4.66
CA VAL A 230 2.45 -5.24 -4.94
C VAL A 230 3.81 -4.79 -5.45
N ARG A 231 4.86 -5.09 -4.68
CA ARG A 231 6.25 -4.78 -5.03
C ARG A 231 6.97 -6.02 -5.49
N MET A 232 7.67 -5.92 -6.62
CA MET A 232 8.50 -6.99 -7.16
C MET A 232 9.95 -6.67 -6.85
N VAL A 233 10.65 -7.61 -6.24
CA VAL A 233 12.04 -7.47 -5.81
C VAL A 233 12.91 -8.53 -6.47
N ALA A 234 14.03 -8.12 -7.06
CA ALA A 234 15.05 -9.01 -7.60
C ALA A 234 16.42 -8.54 -7.10
N ASP A 235 17.29 -9.47 -6.70
CA ASP A 235 18.66 -9.16 -6.27
C ASP A 235 18.73 -8.03 -5.22
N ASN A 236 17.80 -8.02 -4.26
CA ASN A 236 17.61 -6.98 -3.22
C ASN A 236 17.24 -5.57 -3.73
N HIS A 237 16.85 -5.42 -4.99
CA HIS A 237 16.38 -4.16 -5.57
C HIS A 237 14.89 -4.23 -5.89
N LEU A 238 14.17 -3.13 -5.64
CA LEU A 238 12.80 -2.96 -6.13
C LEU A 238 12.83 -2.78 -7.64
N ILE A 239 12.17 -3.67 -8.38
CA ILE A 239 12.18 -3.67 -9.85
C ILE A 239 10.87 -3.22 -10.47
N ALA A 240 9.77 -3.30 -9.73
CA ALA A 240 8.45 -2.83 -10.12
C ALA A 240 7.56 -2.64 -8.89
N GLU A 241 6.64 -1.70 -8.96
CA GLU A 241 5.59 -1.49 -7.97
C GLU A 241 4.26 -1.26 -8.69
N HIS A 242 3.21 -1.95 -8.23
CA HIS A 242 1.86 -1.85 -8.77
C HIS A 242 0.87 -1.54 -7.67
N VAL A 243 -0.24 -0.87 -8.03
CA VAL A 243 -1.43 -0.83 -7.18
C VAL A 243 -1.96 -2.25 -7.04
N ARG A 244 -2.26 -2.67 -5.82
CA ARG A 244 -2.80 -4.00 -5.58
C ARG A 244 -4.23 -4.11 -6.10
N ASP A 245 -4.49 -5.22 -6.77
CA ASP A 245 -5.82 -5.61 -7.22
C ASP A 245 -6.31 -6.79 -6.39
N TRP A 246 -7.49 -6.63 -5.78
CA TRP A 246 -8.14 -7.63 -4.94
C TRP A 246 -9.15 -8.49 -5.70
N GLU A 247 -9.39 -8.17 -6.97
CA GLU A 247 -10.12 -9.03 -7.91
C GLU A 247 -9.21 -10.16 -8.39
N SER A 248 -9.51 -10.78 -9.54
CA SER A 248 -8.79 -11.96 -10.01
C SER A 248 -8.74 -12.01 -11.51
N GLU A 249 -7.67 -12.62 -12.03
CA GLU A 249 -7.47 -12.85 -13.47
C GLU A 249 -7.28 -11.56 -14.29
N ASN A 250 -6.99 -10.45 -13.61
CA ASN A 250 -6.63 -9.19 -14.25
C ASN A 250 -5.13 -9.15 -14.56
N VAL A 251 -4.78 -8.42 -15.62
CA VAL A 251 -3.39 -8.20 -16.04
C VAL A 251 -3.06 -6.72 -15.99
N HIS A 252 -2.02 -6.38 -15.24
CA HIS A 252 -1.59 -5.01 -14.96
C HIS A 252 -0.27 -4.72 -15.69
N TYR A 253 -0.38 -4.02 -16.82
CA TYR A 253 0.75 -3.59 -17.62
C TYR A 253 1.21 -2.20 -17.18
N ASP A 254 2.52 -2.07 -16.98
CA ASP A 254 3.20 -0.78 -17.04
C ASP A 254 3.91 -0.72 -18.40
N PRO A 255 3.54 0.23 -19.28
CA PRO A 255 4.18 0.42 -20.58
C PRO A 255 5.71 0.56 -20.50
N VAL A 256 6.21 1.21 -19.44
CA VAL A 256 7.64 1.50 -19.23
C VAL A 256 8.46 0.21 -19.18
N HIS A 257 7.89 -0.86 -18.61
CA HIS A 257 8.55 -2.16 -18.51
C HIS A 257 8.93 -2.77 -19.87
N TYR A 258 8.26 -2.38 -20.94
CA TYR A 258 8.40 -2.94 -22.27
C TYR A 258 9.20 -2.04 -23.25
N LEU A 259 9.63 -0.85 -22.83
CA LEU A 259 10.28 0.11 -23.73
C LEU A 259 11.61 -0.41 -24.29
N ALA A 260 12.42 -1.09 -23.49
CA ALA A 260 13.64 -1.74 -23.96
C ALA A 260 13.38 -2.81 -25.04
N LEU A 261 12.20 -3.43 -25.07
CA LEU A 261 11.82 -4.40 -26.11
C LEU A 261 11.52 -3.71 -27.45
N LEU A 262 11.02 -2.47 -27.41
CA LEU A 262 10.68 -1.70 -28.62
C LEU A 262 11.89 -1.38 -29.50
N GLU A 263 13.09 -1.29 -28.93
CA GLU A 263 14.31 -1.10 -29.73
C GLU A 263 14.55 -2.27 -30.70
N ARG A 264 14.16 -3.48 -30.30
CA ARG A 264 14.29 -4.70 -31.11
C ARG A 264 13.05 -4.95 -31.97
N LYS A 265 11.88 -4.54 -31.47
CA LYS A 265 10.56 -4.77 -32.10
C LYS A 265 9.74 -3.47 -32.11
N PRO A 266 10.10 -2.48 -32.95
CA PRO A 266 9.49 -1.14 -32.91
C PRO A 266 8.00 -1.16 -33.28
N ASN A 267 7.58 -2.10 -34.12
CA ASN A 267 6.17 -2.25 -34.51
C ASN A 267 5.27 -2.66 -33.33
N THR A 268 5.82 -3.19 -32.23
CA THR A 268 5.04 -3.54 -31.04
C THR A 268 4.48 -2.31 -30.33
N LEU A 269 5.00 -1.11 -30.58
CA LEU A 269 4.44 0.12 -30.03
C LEU A 269 2.97 0.32 -30.42
N ASP A 270 2.58 -0.08 -31.63
CA ASP A 270 1.23 0.12 -32.17
C ASP A 270 0.28 -1.05 -31.90
N PHE A 271 0.82 -2.26 -31.66
CA PHE A 271 0.02 -3.50 -31.57
C PHE A 271 0.18 -4.23 -30.23
N GLY A 272 1.04 -3.74 -29.33
CA GLY A 272 1.32 -4.37 -28.06
C GLY A 272 0.26 -4.03 -27.02
N LYS A 273 -0.29 -5.06 -26.35
CA LYS A 273 -1.23 -4.89 -25.22
C LYS A 273 -0.77 -3.88 -24.17
N PRO A 274 0.52 -3.79 -23.77
CA PRO A 274 0.95 -2.79 -22.80
C PRO A 274 0.70 -1.34 -23.23
N PHE A 275 0.60 -1.07 -24.53
CA PHE A 275 0.52 0.28 -25.09
C PHE A 275 -0.89 0.66 -25.57
N GLU A 276 -1.86 -0.28 -25.50
CA GLU A 276 -3.22 -0.10 -26.02
C GLU A 276 -4.00 1.00 -25.27
N VAL A 277 -3.80 1.11 -23.96
CA VAL A 277 -4.44 2.10 -23.09
C VAL A 277 -3.35 2.89 -22.36
N TRP A 278 -2.49 3.57 -23.14
CA TRP A 278 -1.46 4.44 -22.59
C TRP A 278 -1.84 5.92 -22.72
N ASP A 279 -2.29 6.50 -21.60
CA ASP A 279 -2.65 7.92 -21.52
C ASP A 279 -1.39 8.79 -21.47
N LEU A 280 -0.96 9.24 -22.66
CA LEU A 280 0.17 10.16 -22.84
C LEU A 280 -0.35 11.57 -23.17
N PRO A 281 0.26 12.62 -22.61
CA PRO A 281 -0.06 14.00 -22.99
C PRO A 281 0.04 14.26 -24.50
N ASP A 282 -0.78 15.16 -25.03
CA ASP A 282 -0.92 15.45 -26.46
C ASP A 282 0.42 15.72 -27.17
N GLY A 283 1.37 16.36 -26.47
CA GLY A 283 2.72 16.64 -26.97
C GLY A 283 3.45 15.39 -27.50
N PHE A 284 3.26 14.22 -26.88
CA PHE A 284 3.84 12.96 -27.36
C PHE A 284 3.30 12.57 -28.74
N GLY A 285 2.00 12.71 -28.97
CA GLY A 285 1.36 12.41 -30.25
C GLY A 285 1.74 13.39 -31.36
N VAL A 286 1.93 14.68 -31.01
CA VAL A 286 2.45 15.69 -31.94
C VAL A 286 3.90 15.39 -32.32
N LEU A 287 4.75 15.11 -31.33
CA LEU A 287 6.15 14.74 -31.53
C LEU A 287 6.28 13.51 -32.43
N ARG A 288 5.55 12.44 -32.12
CA ARG A 288 5.55 11.20 -32.91
C ARG A 288 5.21 11.48 -34.38
N ARG A 289 4.12 12.22 -34.64
CA ARG A 289 3.70 12.54 -36.02
C ARG A 289 4.77 13.33 -36.76
N ARG A 290 5.38 14.34 -36.13
CA ARG A 290 6.47 15.12 -36.74
C ARG A 290 7.68 14.25 -37.07
N LEU A 291 8.16 13.45 -36.12
CA LEU A 291 9.28 12.52 -36.33
C LEU A 291 9.00 11.49 -37.43
N GLU A 292 7.78 10.97 -37.53
CA GLU A 292 7.40 10.00 -38.57
C GLU A 292 7.14 10.67 -39.95
N SER A 293 6.84 11.98 -39.99
CA SER A 293 6.56 12.71 -41.25
C SER A 293 7.84 13.13 -41.99
N ASP A 294 8.97 13.23 -41.28
CA ASP A 294 10.28 13.62 -41.84
C ASP A 294 10.92 12.50 -42.72
N GLY A 295 10.19 11.41 -42.99
CA GLY A 295 10.43 10.55 -44.16
C GLY A 295 11.47 9.45 -44.02
N GLU A 296 12.22 9.40 -42.93
CA GLU A 296 13.17 8.32 -42.65
C GLU A 296 12.56 7.24 -41.75
N SER A 297 12.84 5.97 -42.05
CA SER A 297 12.48 4.81 -41.22
C SER A 297 12.99 4.87 -39.76
N ASP A 298 13.74 5.91 -39.42
CA ASP A 298 14.31 6.19 -38.11
C ASP A 298 13.38 7.01 -37.20
N GLY A 299 12.36 7.71 -37.72
CA GLY A 299 11.48 8.57 -36.91
C GLY A 299 10.77 7.84 -35.76
N ARG A 300 10.28 6.62 -36.01
CA ARG A 300 9.72 5.75 -34.96
C ARG A 300 10.75 5.33 -33.94
N ARG A 301 11.99 5.06 -34.36
CA ARG A 301 13.08 4.66 -33.46
C ARG A 301 13.52 5.82 -32.59
N GLU A 302 13.59 7.02 -33.15
CA GLU A 302 13.80 8.26 -32.40
C GLU A 302 12.71 8.48 -31.37
N PHE A 303 11.43 8.31 -31.75
CA PHE A 303 10.33 8.41 -30.78
C PHE A 303 10.44 7.35 -29.67
N ILE A 304 10.81 6.11 -29.99
CA ILE A 304 11.07 5.07 -28.99
C ILE A 304 12.21 5.49 -28.04
N LYS A 305 13.31 6.07 -28.55
CA LYS A 305 14.40 6.59 -27.71
C LYS A 305 13.92 7.72 -26.78
N VAL A 306 13.00 8.58 -27.22
CA VAL A 306 12.35 9.58 -26.34
C VAL A 306 11.53 8.89 -25.27
N LEU A 307 10.68 7.91 -25.63
CA LEU A 307 9.88 7.16 -24.65
C LEU A 307 10.75 6.47 -23.60
N ARG A 308 11.92 5.93 -23.97
CA ARG A 308 12.87 5.30 -23.03
C ARG A 308 13.37 6.24 -21.93
N LEU A 309 13.26 7.56 -22.10
CA LEU A 309 13.55 8.51 -21.02
C LEU A 309 12.59 8.33 -19.83
N LEU A 310 11.41 7.77 -20.03
CA LEU A 310 10.47 7.41 -18.96
C LEU A 310 10.99 6.31 -18.03
N GLU A 311 12.05 5.59 -18.39
CA GLU A 311 12.71 4.64 -17.49
C GLU A 311 13.33 5.34 -16.27
N ASN A 312 13.66 6.64 -16.37
CA ASN A 312 14.31 7.41 -15.31
C ASN A 312 13.62 8.74 -14.98
N HIS A 313 12.57 9.11 -15.71
CA HIS A 313 11.86 10.39 -15.58
C HIS A 313 10.36 10.18 -15.53
N THR A 314 9.65 11.09 -14.86
CA THR A 314 8.20 11.06 -14.84
C THR A 314 7.60 11.51 -16.18
N ILE A 315 6.39 11.05 -16.48
CA ILE A 315 5.64 11.48 -17.68
C ILE A 315 5.51 13.01 -17.71
N LYS A 316 5.30 13.65 -16.55
CA LYS A 316 5.16 15.10 -16.44
C LYS A 316 6.44 15.85 -16.80
N GLU A 317 7.59 15.39 -16.32
CA GLU A 317 8.90 16.00 -16.66
C GLU A 317 9.17 15.88 -18.16
N LEU A 318 8.94 14.69 -18.72
CA LEU A 318 9.14 14.45 -20.14
C LEU A 318 8.15 15.24 -21.01
N ALA A 319 6.88 15.34 -20.62
CA ALA A 319 5.89 16.16 -21.32
C ALA A 319 6.33 17.62 -21.41
N ASN A 320 6.75 18.22 -20.29
CA ASN A 320 7.24 19.60 -20.27
C ASN A 320 8.46 19.80 -21.18
N ALA A 321 9.37 18.82 -21.23
CA ALA A 321 10.53 18.87 -22.11
C ALA A 321 10.14 18.73 -23.59
N ILE A 322 9.17 17.87 -23.91
CA ILE A 322 8.63 17.69 -25.25
C ILE A 322 7.92 18.96 -25.73
N ASP A 323 7.07 19.58 -24.91
CA ASP A 323 6.35 20.79 -25.28
C ASP A 323 7.33 21.93 -25.63
N ARG A 324 8.38 22.12 -24.80
CA ARG A 324 9.46 23.07 -25.08
C ARG A 324 10.23 22.73 -26.37
N ALA A 325 10.52 21.44 -26.60
CA ALA A 325 11.19 20.99 -27.82
C ALA A 325 10.34 21.29 -29.08
N LEU A 326 9.02 21.13 -28.98
CA LEU A 326 8.07 21.43 -30.05
C LEU A 326 7.96 22.93 -30.33
N GLU A 327 8.02 23.77 -29.29
CA GLU A 327 8.03 25.24 -29.40
C GLU A 327 9.27 25.77 -30.14
N ILE A 328 10.46 25.26 -29.81
CA ILE A 328 11.72 25.69 -30.44
C ILE A 328 12.00 24.98 -31.77
N GLY A 329 11.17 24.00 -32.15
CA GLY A 329 11.33 23.22 -33.39
C GLY A 329 12.50 22.24 -33.40
N ALA A 330 13.08 21.91 -32.24
CA ALA A 330 14.24 21.02 -32.13
C ALA A 330 13.86 19.72 -31.40
N MET A 331 13.52 18.70 -32.18
CA MET A 331 12.79 17.49 -31.72
C MET A 331 13.67 16.25 -31.55
N THR A 332 15.00 16.40 -31.58
CA THR A 332 15.92 15.27 -31.38
C THR A 332 15.92 14.81 -29.92
N VAL A 333 16.20 13.52 -29.71
CA VAL A 333 16.30 12.93 -28.37
C VAL A 333 17.29 13.69 -27.49
N ASP A 334 18.41 14.14 -28.05
CA ASP A 334 19.44 14.84 -27.28
C ASP A 334 19.00 16.25 -26.84
N VAL A 335 18.20 16.94 -27.65
CA VAL A 335 17.60 18.22 -27.22
C VAL A 335 16.62 18.00 -26.08
N ILE A 336 15.76 16.98 -26.18
CA ILE A 336 14.81 16.63 -25.11
C ILE A 336 15.56 16.26 -23.81
N LYS A 337 16.67 15.50 -23.90
CA LYS A 337 17.54 15.22 -22.74
C LYS A 337 18.10 16.49 -22.10
N ILE A 338 18.59 17.43 -22.91
CA ILE A 338 19.10 18.72 -22.40
C ILE A 338 17.97 19.51 -21.71
N LEU A 339 16.77 19.53 -22.28
CA LEU A 339 15.62 20.23 -21.71
C LEU A 339 15.14 19.59 -20.40
N LEU A 340 15.23 18.27 -20.27
CA LEU A 340 15.01 17.56 -19.02
C LEU A 340 16.02 17.98 -17.94
N GLN A 341 17.30 18.05 -18.28
CA GLN A 341 18.36 18.47 -17.34
C GLN A 341 18.20 19.92 -16.89
N LYS A 342 17.90 20.85 -17.80
CA LYS A 342 17.66 22.26 -17.48
C LYS A 342 16.39 22.48 -16.64
N GLY A 343 15.41 21.60 -16.72
CA GLY A 343 14.23 21.61 -15.84
C GLY A 343 14.54 21.20 -14.40
N GLN A 344 15.66 20.51 -14.16
CA GLN A 344 16.12 20.07 -12.84
C GLN A 344 17.08 21.06 -12.17
N GLU A 345 17.63 22.02 -12.91
CA GLU A 345 18.31 23.17 -12.33
C GLU A 345 17.28 24.00 -11.55
N SER A 346 17.20 23.77 -10.24
CA SER A 346 16.58 24.76 -9.36
C SER A 346 17.27 26.09 -9.66
N PRO A 347 16.55 27.18 -9.99
CA PRO A 347 17.19 28.47 -10.12
C PRO A 347 17.99 28.66 -8.85
N ALA A 348 19.31 28.88 -9.00
CA ALA A 348 20.18 29.13 -7.87
C ALA A 348 19.42 30.11 -6.98
N LYS A 349 19.09 29.71 -5.74
CA LYS A 349 18.38 30.59 -4.81
C LYS A 349 19.24 31.85 -4.78
N ILE A 350 18.76 32.91 -5.42
CA ILE A 350 19.45 34.19 -5.38
C ILE A 350 19.49 34.51 -3.89
N PHE A 351 20.69 34.45 -3.33
CA PHE A 351 20.90 34.74 -1.93
C PHE A 351 20.68 36.24 -1.77
N ARG A 352 19.42 36.63 -1.57
CA ARG A 352 19.04 38.03 -1.38
C ARG A 352 19.53 38.46 -0.01
N LEU A 353 20.47 39.40 0.01
CA LEU A 353 21.00 40.03 1.22
C LEU A 353 20.03 41.06 1.82
N ASP A 354 19.03 41.46 1.05
CA ASP A 354 18.03 42.43 1.48
C ASP A 354 17.22 41.86 2.65
N ASN A 355 17.22 42.59 3.78
CA ASN A 355 16.60 42.27 5.08
C ASN A 355 17.45 41.47 6.09
N ARG A 356 18.78 41.38 5.93
CA ARG A 356 19.68 40.87 6.97
C ARG A 356 20.66 41.95 7.45
N PRO A 357 20.29 42.77 8.46
CA PRO A 357 21.14 43.89 8.92
C PRO A 357 22.50 43.43 9.44
N HIS A 358 22.63 42.18 9.90
CA HIS A 358 23.90 41.59 10.36
C HIS A 358 24.86 41.16 9.24
N LEU A 359 24.46 41.30 7.96
CA LEU A 359 25.29 40.96 6.79
C LEU A 359 25.56 42.19 5.89
N GLN A 360 25.15 43.39 6.30
CA GLN A 360 25.32 44.62 5.52
C GLN A 360 26.77 45.12 5.42
N ASP A 361 27.65 44.72 6.34
CA ASP A 361 29.05 45.17 6.37
C ASP A 361 30.03 44.26 5.60
N HIS A 362 29.53 43.19 4.96
CA HIS A 362 30.38 42.32 4.15
C HIS A 362 30.50 42.81 2.71
N SER A 363 31.59 43.53 2.42
CA SER A 363 32.01 43.84 1.06
C SER A 363 32.47 42.57 0.35
N ILE A 364 31.74 42.16 -0.69
CA ILE A 364 32.20 41.14 -1.64
C ILE A 364 33.16 41.85 -2.60
N PRO A 365 34.45 41.48 -2.67
CA PRO A 365 35.37 42.08 -3.62
C PRO A 365 34.90 41.79 -5.05
N GLU A 366 34.97 42.80 -5.92
CA GLU A 366 34.57 42.66 -7.32
C GLU A 366 35.27 41.45 -7.97
N PRO A 367 34.53 40.62 -8.72
CA PRO A 367 35.14 39.51 -9.43
C PRO A 367 36.20 40.07 -10.38
N ARG A 368 37.45 39.62 -10.22
CA ARG A 368 38.54 39.99 -11.12
C ARG A 368 38.15 39.58 -12.53
N SER A 369 37.75 40.56 -13.34
CA SER A 369 37.68 40.44 -14.79
C SER A 369 39.11 40.36 -15.31
N SER A 370 39.72 39.18 -15.21
CA SER A 370 40.87 38.86 -16.04
C SER A 370 40.36 38.79 -17.47
N SER A 371 40.58 39.90 -18.16
CA SER A 371 40.58 40.07 -19.60
C SER A 371 41.04 38.81 -20.35
N CYS A 372 40.14 38.18 -21.10
CA CYS A 372 40.55 37.56 -22.35
C CYS A 372 40.91 38.71 -23.30
N ARG A 373 42.21 39.01 -23.41
CA ARG A 373 42.74 39.73 -24.57
C ARG A 373 43.58 38.74 -25.38
N SER A 374 43.27 38.75 -26.68
CA SER A 374 44.04 38.26 -27.84
C SER A 374 43.97 36.77 -28.12
#